data_AF-A0A8H6DN80-F1
#
_entry.id   AF-A0A8H6DN80-F1
#
_cell.length_a   1.000
_cell.length_b   1.000
_cell.length_c   1.000
_cell.angle_alpha   90.00
_cell.angle_beta   90.00
_cell.angle_gamma   90.00
#
_symmetry.space_group_name_H-M   'P 1'
#
loop_
_entity.id
_entity.type
_entity.pdbx_description
1 polymer ?
#
loop_
_entity_poly.entity_id
_entity_poly.type
_entity_poly.pdbx_seq_one_letter_code
_entity_poly.pdbx_strand_id
1 'polypeptide(L)'
;MKPTHILIALAAIVYAAPAVEQTMPPPLAELDTHFQPHIKRCDKKGPPPDYGRHPYDNRIYNQLTDGTPCRNVTLIFARGMGAKGNVGKVNGTGPIIFNRLATIIGKQNLAIEGVKYKADMGSVLKKGPRPGGRVMSELINRAATRCPNTQIVLVGHSAGGALVHQSAENITAEVTARIAAG
;
A
#
# COMPACT_ATOMS: atom_id res chain seq x y z
N MET A 1 -33.12 62.22 18.08
CA MET A 1 -33.17 60.94 17.33
C MET A 1 -31.76 60.39 17.26
N LYS A 2 -31.46 59.28 17.96
CA LYS A 2 -30.12 58.64 17.97
C LYS A 2 -30.11 57.53 16.92
N PRO A 3 -29.11 57.42 16.04
CA PRO A 3 -28.98 56.26 15.16
C PRO A 3 -28.24 55.13 15.89
N THR A 4 -28.96 54.04 16.08
CA THR A 4 -28.51 52.75 16.63
C THR A 4 -27.47 52.12 15.69
N HIS A 5 -26.29 51.78 16.20
CA HIS A 5 -25.31 50.98 15.46
C HIS A 5 -25.66 49.49 15.56
N ILE A 6 -25.88 48.87 14.41
CA ILE A 6 -26.14 47.43 14.26
C ILE A 6 -24.80 46.70 14.27
N LEU A 7 -24.56 45.88 15.29
CA LEU A 7 -23.46 44.92 15.35
C LEU A 7 -23.79 43.71 14.46
N ILE A 8 -23.02 43.52 13.40
CA ILE A 8 -23.06 42.32 12.56
C ILE A 8 -22.18 41.25 13.22
N ALA A 9 -22.81 40.20 13.76
CA ALA A 9 -22.09 39.02 14.25
C ALA A 9 -21.69 38.12 13.07
N LEU A 10 -20.38 37.94 12.87
CA LEU A 10 -19.81 36.94 11.96
C LEU A 10 -19.92 35.56 12.62
N ALA A 11 -20.84 34.73 12.14
CA ALA A 11 -20.91 33.32 12.51
C ALA A 11 -19.83 32.53 11.74
N ALA A 12 -18.84 32.00 12.45
CA ALA A 12 -17.88 31.06 11.88
C ALA A 12 -18.54 29.69 11.72
N ILE A 13 -18.72 29.24 10.48
CA ILE A 13 -19.18 27.87 10.18
C ILE A 13 -17.97 26.95 10.32
N VAL A 14 -17.93 26.19 11.41
CA VAL A 14 -16.97 25.10 11.61
C VAL A 14 -17.41 23.93 10.72
N TYR A 15 -16.69 23.70 9.62
CA TYR A 15 -16.89 22.52 8.79
C TYR A 15 -16.25 21.31 9.49
N ALA A 16 -17.07 20.54 10.20
CA ALA A 16 -16.63 19.25 10.75
C ALA A 16 -16.55 18.24 9.59
N ALA A 17 -15.34 17.87 9.20
CA ALA A 17 -15.12 16.69 8.34
C ALA A 17 -15.51 15.43 9.14
N PRO A 18 -16.20 14.45 8.54
CA PRO A 18 -16.47 13.19 9.21
C PRO A 18 -15.14 12.48 9.44
N ALA A 19 -14.85 12.15 10.71
CA ALA A 19 -13.78 11.24 11.04
C ALA A 19 -14.10 9.90 10.36
N VAL A 20 -13.22 9.45 9.45
CA VAL A 20 -13.19 8.06 9.04
C VAL A 20 -12.78 7.28 10.29
N GLU A 21 -13.75 6.61 10.90
CA GLU A 21 -13.51 5.63 11.96
C GLU A 21 -12.60 4.55 11.37
N GLN A 22 -11.29 4.66 11.61
CA GLN A 22 -10.40 3.55 11.36
C GLN A 22 -10.83 2.46 12.34
N THR A 23 -11.54 1.45 11.84
CA THR A 23 -11.81 0.22 12.60
C THR A 23 -10.49 -0.20 13.22
N MET A 24 -10.49 -0.20 14.56
CA MET A 24 -9.35 -0.43 15.42
C MET A 24 -8.52 -1.64 14.95
N PRO A 25 -7.21 -1.66 15.25
CA PRO A 25 -6.42 -2.88 15.06
C PRO A 25 -7.16 -4.08 15.67
N PRO A 26 -7.10 -5.27 15.03
CA PRO A 26 -7.78 -6.45 15.55
C PRO A 26 -7.44 -6.61 17.04
N PRO A 27 -8.41 -6.94 17.90
CA PRO A 27 -8.17 -7.09 19.33
C PRO A 27 -6.96 -8.00 19.53
N LEU A 28 -6.12 -7.69 20.52
CA LEU A 28 -4.84 -8.38 20.76
C LEU A 28 -4.97 -9.91 20.73
N ALA A 29 -6.11 -10.45 21.17
CA ALA A 29 -6.41 -11.88 21.11
C ALA A 29 -6.45 -12.46 19.67
N GLU A 30 -7.01 -11.73 18.71
CA GLU A 30 -7.07 -12.13 17.30
C GLU A 30 -5.67 -12.04 16.65
N LEU A 31 -4.94 -10.97 16.97
CA LEU A 31 -3.56 -10.79 16.55
C LEU A 31 -2.65 -11.91 17.10
N ASP A 32 -2.83 -12.26 18.38
CA ASP A 32 -2.14 -13.37 19.02
C ASP A 32 -2.48 -14.69 18.32
N THR A 33 -3.75 -15.02 18.06
CA THR A 33 -4.07 -16.25 17.33
C THR A 33 -3.44 -16.31 15.93
N HIS A 34 -3.29 -15.17 15.25
CA HIS A 34 -2.64 -15.10 13.94
C HIS A 34 -1.11 -15.30 14.03
N PHE A 35 -0.47 -14.77 15.07
CA PHE A 35 0.99 -14.88 15.28
C PHE A 35 1.43 -16.12 16.05
N GLN A 36 0.57 -16.76 16.83
CA GLN A 36 0.84 -17.98 17.60
C GLN A 36 1.52 -19.10 16.78
N PRO A 37 1.10 -19.43 15.54
CA PRO A 37 1.83 -20.42 14.73
C PRO A 37 3.23 -19.96 14.31
N HIS A 38 3.48 -18.65 14.22
CA HIS A 38 4.78 -18.07 13.88
C HIS A 38 5.71 -18.00 15.10
N ILE A 39 5.20 -17.60 16.28
CA ILE A 39 5.96 -17.54 17.54
C ILE A 39 6.46 -18.92 17.95
N LYS A 40 5.63 -19.97 17.83
CA LYS A 40 5.99 -21.37 18.11
C LYS A 40 7.10 -21.93 17.20
N ARG A 41 7.58 -21.13 16.25
CA ARG A 41 8.56 -21.49 15.24
C ARG A 41 9.81 -20.61 15.25
N CYS A 42 9.81 -19.47 15.97
CA CYS A 42 10.98 -18.60 16.08
C CYS A 42 12.25 -19.36 16.54
N ASP A 43 12.08 -20.40 17.35
CA ASP A 43 13.18 -21.21 17.88
C ASP A 43 13.41 -22.54 17.13
N LYS A 44 12.56 -22.87 16.15
CA LYS A 44 12.65 -24.16 15.43
C LYS A 44 13.58 -24.03 14.22
N LYS A 45 14.76 -24.67 14.31
CA LYS A 45 15.64 -24.89 13.15
C LYS A 45 14.94 -25.79 12.12
N GLY A 46 14.68 -25.23 10.93
CA GLY A 46 14.13 -25.95 9.79
C GLY A 46 13.74 -25.01 8.66
N PRO A 47 13.73 -25.45 7.39
CA PRO A 47 13.29 -24.61 6.28
C PRO A 47 11.86 -24.13 6.52
N PRO A 48 11.50 -22.88 6.14
CA PRO A 48 10.13 -22.35 6.26
C PRO A 48 9.11 -23.33 5.64
N PRO A 49 7.85 -23.35 6.09
CA PRO A 49 6.89 -24.31 5.57
C PRO A 49 6.73 -24.04 4.08
N ASP A 50 6.77 -25.10 3.28
CA ASP A 50 6.46 -25.02 1.87
C ASP A 50 5.00 -24.61 1.72
N TYR A 51 4.76 -23.42 1.19
CA TYR A 51 3.41 -22.90 0.93
C TYR A 51 2.88 -23.38 -0.44
N GLY A 52 3.51 -24.38 -1.04
CA GLY A 52 3.19 -24.90 -2.34
C GLY A 52 3.73 -24.02 -3.47
N ARG A 53 3.13 -24.18 -4.65
CA ARG A 53 3.54 -23.45 -5.87
C ARG A 53 3.47 -21.95 -5.61
N HIS A 54 4.57 -21.22 -5.79
CA HIS A 54 4.58 -19.77 -5.74
C HIS A 54 3.96 -19.21 -7.02
N PRO A 55 2.69 -18.75 -7.02
CA PRO A 55 2.08 -18.21 -8.23
C PRO A 55 2.79 -16.98 -8.79
N TYR A 56 3.61 -16.33 -7.96
CA TYR A 56 4.46 -15.22 -8.33
C TYR A 56 5.95 -15.53 -8.02
N ASP A 57 6.67 -16.02 -9.01
CA ASP A 57 8.09 -16.41 -8.98
C ASP A 57 9.05 -15.42 -9.70
N ASN A 58 8.51 -14.58 -10.58
CA ASN A 58 9.23 -13.52 -11.29
C ASN A 58 9.67 -12.36 -10.39
N ARG A 59 10.66 -11.61 -10.88
CA ARG A 59 11.22 -10.41 -10.23
C ARG A 59 10.54 -9.11 -10.66
N ILE A 60 9.70 -9.19 -11.69
CA ILE A 60 9.02 -8.06 -12.30
C ILE A 60 7.54 -8.42 -12.43
N TYR A 61 6.67 -7.58 -11.86
CA TYR A 61 5.22 -7.63 -12.09
C TYR A 61 4.72 -6.23 -12.44
N ASN A 62 3.97 -6.15 -13.53
CA ASN A 62 3.42 -4.91 -14.08
C ASN A 62 1.93 -5.08 -14.38
N GLN A 63 1.19 -5.83 -13.56
CA GLN A 63 -0.16 -6.27 -13.90
C GLN A 63 -1.20 -5.15 -13.94
N LEU A 64 -0.85 -3.94 -13.49
CA LEU A 64 -1.66 -2.75 -13.72
C LEU A 64 -1.36 -2.08 -15.07
N THR A 65 -0.19 -2.35 -15.65
CA THR A 65 0.36 -1.61 -16.81
C THR A 65 0.70 -2.48 -18.03
N ASP A 66 0.66 -3.81 -17.92
CA ASP A 66 1.02 -4.77 -18.98
C ASP A 66 -0.17 -5.31 -19.78
N GLY A 67 -1.36 -4.75 -19.58
CA GLY A 67 -2.59 -5.20 -20.25
C GLY A 67 -3.35 -6.30 -19.50
N THR A 68 -2.83 -6.82 -18.38
CA THR A 68 -3.58 -7.74 -17.51
C THR A 68 -4.95 -7.14 -17.14
N PRO A 69 -6.05 -7.92 -17.21
CA PRO A 69 -7.38 -7.47 -16.78
C PRO A 69 -7.41 -7.08 -15.30
N CYS A 70 -8.29 -6.14 -14.95
CA CYS A 70 -8.49 -5.77 -13.54
C CYS A 70 -8.86 -6.98 -12.69
N ARG A 71 -8.36 -7.00 -11.46
CA ARG A 71 -8.68 -8.00 -10.44
C ARG A 71 -9.30 -7.33 -9.22
N ASN A 72 -9.87 -8.12 -8.32
CA ASN A 72 -10.53 -7.60 -7.12
C ASN A 72 -9.57 -6.80 -6.22
N VAL A 73 -8.30 -7.21 -6.16
CA VAL A 73 -7.25 -6.55 -5.38
C VAL A 73 -6.09 -6.18 -6.30
N THR A 74 -5.62 -4.94 -6.21
CA THR A 74 -4.40 -4.46 -6.85
C THR A 74 -3.41 -4.07 -5.76
N LEU A 75 -2.36 -4.87 -5.60
CA LEU A 75 -1.29 -4.61 -4.64
C LEU A 75 -0.15 -3.89 -5.34
N ILE A 76 0.10 -2.64 -4.93
CA ILE A 76 1.21 -1.82 -5.39
C ILE A 76 2.37 -1.95 -4.40
N PHE A 77 3.46 -2.58 -4.84
CA PHE A 77 4.58 -2.95 -3.99
C PHE A 77 5.83 -2.11 -4.29
N ALA A 78 6.37 -1.44 -3.27
CA ALA A 78 7.68 -0.80 -3.29
C ALA A 78 8.72 -1.68 -2.56
N ARG A 79 9.69 -2.22 -3.30
CA ARG A 79 10.74 -3.10 -2.77
C ARG A 79 11.71 -2.39 -1.81
N GLY A 80 12.55 -3.14 -1.12
CA GLY A 80 13.66 -2.58 -0.34
C GLY A 80 14.92 -2.35 -1.16
N MET A 81 15.95 -1.74 -0.56
CA MET A 81 17.22 -1.52 -1.24
C MET A 81 17.91 -2.82 -1.64
N GLY A 82 18.61 -2.82 -2.77
CA GLY A 82 19.33 -3.99 -3.29
C GLY A 82 18.45 -5.11 -3.84
N ALA A 83 17.12 -5.03 -3.66
CA ALA A 83 16.19 -6.00 -4.23
C ALA A 83 16.20 -5.91 -5.78
N LYS A 84 16.12 -7.08 -6.42
CA LYS A 84 16.16 -7.22 -7.88
C LYS A 84 14.79 -6.93 -8.52
N GLY A 85 14.78 -6.43 -9.75
CA GLY A 85 13.54 -6.13 -10.48
C GLY A 85 12.72 -5.02 -9.80
N ASN A 86 11.39 -5.08 -9.88
CA ASN A 86 10.50 -4.12 -9.18
C ASN A 86 9.86 -4.70 -7.91
N VAL A 87 9.89 -6.03 -7.72
CA VAL A 87 9.30 -6.70 -6.54
C VAL A 87 10.28 -7.52 -5.69
N GLY A 88 11.49 -7.82 -6.17
CA GLY A 88 12.44 -8.70 -5.49
C GLY A 88 12.48 -10.13 -6.06
N LYS A 89 13.36 -10.98 -5.51
CA LYS A 89 13.45 -12.41 -5.89
C LYS A 89 12.31 -13.22 -5.26
N VAL A 90 12.01 -14.41 -5.79
CA VAL A 90 10.95 -15.32 -5.30
C VAL A 90 10.97 -15.58 -3.78
N ASN A 91 12.15 -15.56 -3.15
CA ASN A 91 12.34 -15.72 -1.71
C ASN A 91 12.54 -14.38 -0.96
N GLY A 92 12.28 -13.27 -1.62
CA GLY A 92 12.35 -11.93 -1.05
C GLY A 92 11.01 -11.46 -0.49
N THR A 93 11.05 -10.35 0.25
CA THR A 93 9.90 -9.84 1.00
C THR A 93 8.62 -9.67 0.16
N GLY A 94 8.72 -9.08 -1.03
CA GLY A 94 7.57 -8.89 -1.92
C GLY A 94 6.90 -10.22 -2.28
N PRO A 95 7.61 -11.12 -2.98
CA PRO A 95 7.12 -12.46 -3.27
C PRO A 95 6.58 -13.25 -2.09
N ILE A 96 7.22 -13.19 -0.92
CA ILE A 96 6.68 -13.86 0.27
C ILE A 96 5.29 -13.30 0.63
N ILE A 97 5.13 -11.98 0.64
CA ILE A 97 3.86 -11.31 0.98
C ILE A 97 2.76 -11.68 -0.02
N PHE A 98 2.95 -11.44 -1.31
CA PHE A 98 1.86 -11.64 -2.26
C PHE A 98 1.60 -13.09 -2.63
N ASN A 99 2.57 -14.00 -2.51
CA ASN A 99 2.28 -15.42 -2.61
C ASN A 99 1.41 -15.89 -1.44
N ARG A 100 1.67 -15.41 -0.21
CA ARG A 100 0.82 -15.73 0.93
C ARG A 100 -0.57 -15.08 0.81
N LEU A 101 -0.66 -13.85 0.34
CA LEU A 101 -1.96 -13.22 0.09
C LEU A 101 -2.76 -14.02 -0.96
N ALA A 102 -2.10 -14.49 -2.02
CA ALA A 102 -2.75 -15.29 -3.06
C ALA A 102 -3.27 -16.65 -2.56
N THR A 103 -2.70 -17.24 -1.51
CA THR A 103 -3.29 -18.44 -0.90
C THR A 103 -4.57 -18.15 -0.13
N ILE A 104 -4.77 -16.90 0.29
CA ILE A 104 -5.96 -16.47 1.05
C ILE A 104 -7.07 -16.05 0.10
N ILE A 105 -6.75 -15.20 -0.89
CA ILE A 105 -7.78 -14.59 -1.77
C ILE A 105 -7.85 -15.22 -3.17
N GLY A 106 -6.93 -16.12 -3.51
CA GLY A 106 -6.79 -16.68 -4.86
C GLY A 106 -5.99 -15.78 -5.81
N LYS A 107 -5.08 -16.38 -6.58
CA LYS A 107 -4.21 -15.67 -7.56
C LYS A 107 -5.01 -14.85 -8.57
N GLN A 108 -6.14 -15.38 -9.04
CA GLN A 108 -7.02 -14.75 -10.01
C GLN A 108 -7.63 -13.43 -9.51
N ASN A 109 -7.68 -13.23 -8.19
CA ASN A 109 -8.22 -12.03 -7.56
C ASN A 109 -7.15 -10.99 -7.21
N LEU A 110 -5.86 -11.31 -7.40
CA LEU A 110 -4.74 -10.46 -6.97
C LEU A 110 -3.89 -9.99 -8.16
N ALA A 111 -3.84 -8.69 -8.44
CA ALA A 111 -2.91 -8.07 -9.37
C ALA A 111 -1.72 -7.47 -8.61
N ILE A 112 -0.50 -7.73 -9.08
CA ILE A 112 0.72 -7.18 -8.51
C ILE A 112 1.31 -6.13 -9.45
N GLU A 113 1.52 -4.93 -8.91
CA GLU A 113 2.22 -3.85 -9.60
C GLU A 113 3.45 -3.45 -8.77
N GLY A 114 4.65 -3.69 -9.29
CA GLY A 114 5.87 -3.28 -8.62
C GLY A 114 6.28 -1.86 -9.01
N VAL A 115 6.60 -1.03 -8.02
CA VAL A 115 7.09 0.33 -8.25
C VAL A 115 8.50 0.29 -8.85
N LYS A 116 8.65 0.81 -10.07
CA LYS A 116 9.96 0.91 -10.74
C LYS A 116 10.71 2.16 -10.25
N TYR A 117 11.66 1.94 -9.35
CA TYR A 117 12.54 2.98 -8.83
C TYR A 117 13.93 2.44 -8.48
N LYS A 118 14.90 3.33 -8.20
CA LYS A 118 16.31 2.95 -7.98
C LYS A 118 16.54 2.12 -6.72
N ALA A 119 15.72 2.25 -5.68
CA ALA A 119 15.85 1.54 -4.40
C ALA A 119 17.21 1.77 -3.73
N ASP A 120 17.55 3.04 -3.51
CA ASP A 120 18.75 3.47 -2.78
C ASP A 120 18.40 4.55 -1.72
N MET A 121 19.19 4.65 -0.65
CA MET A 121 18.94 5.60 0.46
C MET A 121 18.87 7.04 -0.02
N GLY A 122 19.73 7.42 -0.96
CA GLY A 122 19.81 8.78 -1.49
C GLY A 122 18.52 9.19 -2.19
N SER A 123 17.82 8.27 -2.85
CA SER A 123 16.53 8.51 -3.50
C SER A 123 15.38 8.66 -2.50
N VAL A 124 15.51 8.07 -1.31
CA VAL A 124 14.45 7.97 -0.30
C VAL A 124 14.50 9.14 0.70
N LEU A 125 15.70 9.57 1.11
CA LEU A 125 15.90 10.62 2.11
C LEU A 125 16.03 12.04 1.54
N LYS A 126 15.88 12.20 0.23
CA LYS A 126 15.96 13.52 -0.42
C LYS A 126 14.83 14.43 0.04
N LYS A 127 15.20 15.64 0.49
CA LYS A 127 14.27 16.76 0.77
C LYS A 127 13.70 17.43 -0.49
N GLY A 128 14.25 17.11 -1.67
CA GLY A 128 13.82 17.63 -2.97
C GLY A 128 12.88 16.67 -3.71
N PRO A 129 12.84 16.69 -5.05
CA PRO A 129 11.99 15.78 -5.83
C PRO A 129 12.19 14.32 -5.42
N ARG A 130 11.07 13.61 -5.22
CA ARG A 130 11.03 12.20 -4.79
C ARG A 130 10.44 11.33 -5.91
N PRO A 131 11.23 10.97 -6.94
CA PRO A 131 10.71 10.27 -8.12
C PRO A 131 10.02 8.95 -7.78
N GLY A 132 10.52 8.20 -6.79
CA GLY A 132 9.91 6.95 -6.35
C GLY A 132 8.49 7.16 -5.82
N GLY A 133 8.31 8.15 -4.94
CA GLY A 133 6.99 8.54 -4.42
C GLY A 133 6.05 8.96 -5.55
N ARG A 134 6.53 9.78 -6.50
CA ARG A 134 5.72 10.19 -7.66
C ARG A 134 5.29 9.02 -8.54
N VAL A 135 6.20 8.09 -8.86
CA VAL A 135 5.83 6.88 -9.62
C VAL A 135 4.78 6.07 -8.86
N MET A 136 4.89 5.95 -7.54
CA MET A 136 3.88 5.26 -6.74
C MET A 136 2.53 5.99 -6.79
N SER A 137 2.50 7.33 -6.68
CA SER A 137 1.26 8.12 -6.85
C SER A 137 0.63 7.93 -8.24
N GLU A 138 1.43 7.88 -9.30
CA GLU A 138 0.95 7.64 -10.66
C GLU A 138 0.29 6.26 -10.79
N LEU A 139 0.87 5.23 -10.15
CA LEU A 139 0.29 3.88 -10.12
C LEU A 139 -0.99 3.82 -9.29
N ILE A 140 -1.05 4.53 -8.16
CA ILE A 140 -2.27 4.63 -7.33
C ILE A 140 -3.41 5.28 -8.13
N ASN A 141 -3.15 6.44 -8.73
CA ASN A 141 -4.12 7.13 -9.59
C ASN A 141 -4.56 6.22 -10.75
N ARG A 142 -3.62 5.53 -11.40
CA ARG A 142 -3.94 4.59 -12.47
C ARG A 142 -4.83 3.44 -11.99
N ALA A 143 -4.59 2.88 -10.81
CA ALA A 143 -5.43 1.83 -10.24
C ALA A 143 -6.84 2.34 -9.99
N ALA A 144 -6.97 3.54 -9.39
CA ALA A 144 -8.26 4.19 -9.16
C ALA A 144 -9.03 4.47 -10.45
N THR A 145 -8.38 4.94 -11.51
CA THR A 145 -9.05 5.23 -12.79
C THR A 145 -9.32 3.97 -13.63
N ARG A 146 -8.32 3.08 -13.79
CA ARG A 146 -8.41 1.94 -14.72
C ARG A 146 -9.22 0.79 -14.14
N CYS A 147 -9.19 0.61 -12.83
CA CYS A 147 -9.86 -0.49 -12.14
C CYS A 147 -10.75 0.05 -11.01
N PRO A 148 -11.88 0.72 -11.32
CA PRO A 148 -12.71 1.42 -10.34
C PRO A 148 -13.41 0.50 -9.33
N ASN A 149 -13.30 -0.82 -9.47
CA ASN A 149 -13.81 -1.81 -8.51
C ASN A 149 -12.69 -2.52 -7.73
N THR A 150 -11.40 -2.26 -8.04
CA THR A 150 -10.31 -2.87 -7.29
C THR A 150 -10.19 -2.24 -5.92
N GLN A 151 -9.90 -3.06 -4.91
CA GLN A 151 -9.30 -2.61 -3.67
C GLN A 151 -7.82 -2.35 -3.92
N ILE A 152 -7.36 -1.13 -3.62
CA ILE A 152 -5.95 -0.76 -3.77
C ILE A 152 -5.24 -1.04 -2.44
N VAL A 153 -4.18 -1.86 -2.47
CA VAL A 153 -3.36 -2.18 -1.30
C VAL A 153 -1.95 -1.69 -1.56
N LEU A 154 -1.41 -0.86 -0.67
CA LEU A 154 -0.05 -0.35 -0.75
C LEU A 154 0.84 -1.15 0.19
N VAL A 155 2.03 -1.53 -0.29
CA VAL A 155 3.00 -2.23 0.56
C VAL A 155 4.39 -1.70 0.25
N GLY A 156 5.10 -1.25 1.28
CA GLY A 156 6.48 -0.81 1.17
C GLY A 156 7.40 -1.57 2.11
N HIS A 157 8.49 -2.13 1.60
CA HIS A 157 9.53 -2.75 2.43
C HIS A 157 10.74 -1.84 2.60
N SER A 158 11.13 -1.55 3.85
CA SER A 158 12.31 -0.73 4.16
C SER A 158 12.23 0.64 3.45
N ALA A 159 13.19 0.97 2.58
CA ALA A 159 13.15 2.13 1.69
C ALA A 159 11.82 2.31 0.92
N GLY A 160 11.15 1.21 0.56
CA GLY A 160 9.84 1.26 -0.09
C GLY A 160 8.71 1.77 0.81
N GLY A 161 8.82 1.62 2.13
CA GLY A 161 7.84 2.17 3.08
C GLY A 161 7.80 3.69 3.03
N ALA A 162 8.95 4.33 2.84
CA ALA A 162 8.99 5.77 2.60
C ALA A 162 8.26 6.17 1.31
N LEU A 163 8.30 5.36 0.24
CA LEU A 163 7.55 5.66 -0.99
C LEU A 163 6.04 5.67 -0.76
N VAL A 164 5.52 4.80 0.12
CA VAL A 164 4.10 4.84 0.52
C VAL A 164 3.76 6.22 1.09
N HIS A 165 4.52 6.70 2.08
CA HIS A 165 4.30 8.02 2.66
C HIS A 165 4.49 9.17 1.65
N GLN A 166 5.52 9.11 0.81
CA GLN A 166 5.79 10.13 -0.19
C GLN A 166 4.70 10.19 -1.27
N SER A 167 4.07 9.05 -1.56
CA SER A 167 3.02 8.99 -2.57
C SER A 167 1.75 9.74 -2.14
N ALA A 168 1.48 9.80 -0.84
CA ALA A 168 0.34 10.51 -0.26
C ALA A 168 0.37 12.02 -0.55
N GLU A 169 1.56 12.60 -0.76
CA GLU A 169 1.71 14.03 -1.07
C GLU A 169 1.17 14.42 -2.46
N ASN A 170 0.94 13.44 -3.35
CA ASN A 170 0.60 13.69 -4.76
C ASN A 170 -0.68 12.94 -5.20
N ILE A 171 -1.55 12.56 -4.26
CA ILE A 171 -2.86 11.97 -4.53
C ILE A 171 -3.96 12.78 -3.85
N THR A 172 -5.15 12.84 -4.46
CA THR A 172 -6.29 13.58 -3.91
C THR A 172 -6.95 12.79 -2.78
N ALA A 173 -7.75 13.46 -1.94
CA ALA A 173 -8.54 12.77 -0.90
C ALA A 173 -9.48 11.69 -1.47
N GLU A 174 -10.04 11.94 -2.66
CA GLU A 174 -10.87 10.97 -3.39
C GLU A 174 -10.08 9.71 -3.75
N VAL A 175 -8.87 9.87 -4.30
CA VAL A 175 -7.99 8.74 -4.64
C VAL A 175 -7.49 8.04 -3.38
N THR A 176 -7.23 8.78 -2.30
CA THR A 176 -6.88 8.18 -1.00
C THR A 176 -8.01 7.31 -0.46
N ALA A 177 -9.28 7.72 -0.60
CA ALA A 177 -10.43 6.91 -0.19
C ALA A 177 -10.58 5.60 -0.98
N ARG A 178 -9.88 5.45 -2.11
CA ARG A 178 -9.80 4.19 -2.88
C ARG A 178 -8.81 3.18 -2.32
N ILE A 179 -7.92 3.60 -1.40
CA ILE A 179 -6.92 2.75 -0.77
C ILE A 179 -7.57 1.98 0.38
N ALA A 180 -7.56 0.66 0.30
CA ALA A 180 -8.13 -0.22 1.31
C ALA A 180 -7.15 -0.50 2.47
N ALA A 181 -5.84 -0.49 2.20
CA ALA A 181 -4.78 -0.67 3.18
C ALA A 181 -3.45 -0.11 2.64
N GLY A 182 -2.57 0.40 3.52
CA GLY A 182 -1.26 0.96 3.13
C GLY A 182 -0.32 1.20 4.30
#